data_AF-A0A7W1ARC1-F1
#
_entry.id   AF-A0A7W1ARC1-F1
#
_cell.length_a   1.000
_cell.length_b   1.000
_cell.length_c   1.000
_cell.angle_alpha   90.00
_cell.angle_beta   90.00
_cell.angle_gamma   90.00
#
_symmetry.space_group_name_H-M   'P 1'
#
loop_
_entity.id
_entity.type
_entity.pdbx_description
1 polymer ?
#
loop_
_entity_poly.entity_id
_entity_poly.type
_entity_poly.pdbx_seq_one_letter_code
_entity_poly.pdbx_strand_id
1 'polypeptide(L)'
;LGYDPGRERRAEQRARQLLRSCVNEEEWAMYRDLGFLRVAGRATAGRGSAPAAPGYAYLVYPHKPIVAFVPDSGRLLSEYCVEFPDMHGDGNTRLPASDDVLAKWMALTSDESRVIGQANMHLVGRQLDPARVRRDLWRLSEWERRRGAGSSVGAHGG
;
A
#
# COMPACT_ATOMS: atom_id res chain seq x y z
N LEU A 1 22.56 13.85 -21.13
CA LEU A 1 21.49 14.54 -20.38
C LEU A 1 21.72 14.28 -18.90
N GLY A 2 22.07 15.32 -18.14
CA GLY A 2 22.59 15.20 -16.78
C GLY A 2 21.50 14.87 -15.75
N TYR A 3 21.80 13.91 -14.88
CA TYR A 3 21.06 13.62 -13.66
C TYR A 3 20.99 14.89 -12.77
N ASP A 4 19.79 15.41 -12.49
CA ASP A 4 19.57 16.53 -11.56
C ASP A 4 18.85 16.01 -10.29
N PRO A 5 19.60 15.72 -9.20
CA PRO A 5 19.03 15.29 -7.93
C PRO A 5 18.04 16.31 -7.32
N GLY A 6 18.11 17.57 -7.70
CA GLY A 6 17.18 18.62 -7.27
C GLY A 6 15.83 18.53 -7.95
N ARG A 7 15.76 18.06 -9.21
CA ARG A 7 14.51 17.80 -9.93
C ARG A 7 13.76 16.63 -9.32
N GLU A 8 14.44 15.51 -9.08
CA GLU A 8 13.83 14.30 -8.52
C GLU A 8 13.27 14.55 -7.11
N ARG A 9 14.01 15.27 -6.26
CA ARG A 9 13.54 15.63 -4.92
C ARG A 9 12.29 16.51 -4.95
N ARG A 10 12.23 17.50 -5.84
CA ARG A 10 11.04 18.36 -6.00
C ARG A 10 9.85 17.57 -6.56
N ALA A 11 10.09 16.66 -7.50
CA ALA A 11 9.05 15.79 -8.03
C ALA A 11 8.47 14.89 -6.93
N GLU A 12 9.32 14.25 -6.13
CA GLU A 12 8.88 13.44 -4.99
C GLU A 12 8.14 14.27 -3.93
N GLN A 13 8.59 15.48 -3.63
CA GLN A 13 7.89 16.36 -2.69
C GLN A 13 6.48 16.71 -3.16
N ARG A 14 6.30 16.99 -4.46
CA ARG A 14 4.96 17.24 -5.04
C ARG A 14 4.09 15.99 -5.01
N ALA A 15 4.62 14.85 -5.45
CA ALA A 15 3.93 13.56 -5.41
C ALA A 15 3.48 13.21 -3.99
N ARG A 16 4.32 13.48 -2.98
CA ARG A 16 4.02 13.25 -1.58
C ARG A 16 2.90 14.17 -1.05
N GLN A 17 2.85 15.42 -1.51
CA GLN A 17 1.74 16.33 -1.18
C GLN A 17 0.43 15.86 -1.83
N LEU A 18 0.49 15.41 -3.09
CA LEU A 18 -0.67 14.87 -3.80
C LEU A 18 -1.21 13.62 -3.09
N LEU A 19 -0.34 12.65 -2.79
CA LEU A 19 -0.72 11.45 -2.04
C LEU A 19 -1.44 11.82 -0.73
N ARG A 20 -0.87 12.74 0.07
CA ARG A 20 -1.49 13.23 1.31
C ARG A 20 -2.89 13.81 1.09
N SER A 21 -3.14 14.47 -0.03
CA SER A 21 -4.44 15.08 -0.33
C SER A 21 -5.49 14.07 -0.78
N CYS A 22 -5.08 12.90 -1.30
CA CYS A 22 -5.98 11.88 -1.84
C CYS A 22 -6.38 10.82 -0.81
N VAL A 23 -5.49 10.48 0.12
CA VAL A 23 -5.72 9.41 1.12
C VAL A 23 -6.19 9.99 2.45
N ASN A 24 -6.80 9.17 3.30
CA ASN A 24 -7.20 9.62 4.63
C ASN A 24 -5.99 9.82 5.58
N GLU A 25 -6.21 10.43 6.76
CA GLU A 25 -5.10 10.73 7.70
C GLU A 25 -4.39 9.48 8.22
N GLU A 26 -5.10 8.35 8.38
CA GLU A 26 -4.52 7.09 8.82
C GLU A 26 -3.60 6.51 7.74
N GLU A 27 -4.07 6.46 6.49
CA GLU A 27 -3.29 6.03 5.33
C GLU A 27 -2.07 6.93 5.12
N TRP A 28 -2.25 8.24 5.19
CA TRP A 28 -1.15 9.19 5.10
C TRP A 28 -0.10 8.95 6.18
N ALA A 29 -0.53 8.81 7.44
CA ALA A 29 0.36 8.54 8.55
C ALA A 29 1.08 7.18 8.40
N MET A 30 0.38 6.18 7.85
CA MET A 30 0.95 4.87 7.56
C MET A 30 2.07 4.98 6.52
N TYR A 31 1.81 5.63 5.38
CA TYR A 31 2.82 5.85 4.36
C TYR A 31 4.01 6.67 4.88
N ARG A 32 3.73 7.76 5.61
CA ARG A 32 4.76 8.64 6.18
C ARG A 32 5.69 7.89 7.13
N ASP A 33 5.16 7.02 7.98
CA ASP A 33 5.92 6.37 9.05
C ASP A 33 6.51 5.00 8.62
N LEU A 34 5.83 4.28 7.73
CA LEU A 34 6.19 2.91 7.34
C LEU A 34 6.80 2.82 5.94
N GLY A 35 6.49 3.77 5.06
CA GLY A 35 6.92 3.79 3.66
C GLY A 35 6.05 2.96 2.71
N PHE A 36 4.87 2.52 3.14
CA PHE A 36 3.89 1.74 2.36
C PHE A 36 2.48 1.95 2.92
N LEU A 37 1.46 1.54 2.15
CA LEU A 37 0.05 1.54 2.59
C LEU A 37 -0.47 0.11 2.77
N ARG A 38 -1.49 -0.05 3.61
CA ARG A 38 -2.36 -1.23 3.67
C ARG A 38 -3.71 -0.89 3.02
N VAL A 39 -4.12 -1.68 2.03
CA VAL A 39 -5.45 -1.57 1.42
C VAL A 39 -6.23 -2.84 1.72
N ALA A 40 -7.41 -2.71 2.32
CA ALA A 40 -8.28 -3.86 2.59
C ALA A 40 -8.80 -4.44 1.26
N GLY A 41 -8.80 -5.76 1.12
CA GLY A 41 -9.41 -6.40 -0.06
C GLY A 41 -10.93 -6.16 -0.09
N ARG A 42 -11.57 -6.23 -1.26
CA ARG A 42 -13.03 -6.07 -1.36
C ARG A 42 -13.75 -7.36 -1.71
N ALA A 43 -13.05 -8.37 -2.23
CA ALA A 43 -13.68 -9.67 -2.43
C ALA A 43 -13.97 -10.32 -1.07
N THR A 44 -15.26 -10.48 -0.77
CA THR A 44 -15.70 -11.22 0.41
C THR A 44 -15.26 -12.68 0.28
N ALA A 45 -14.70 -13.22 1.36
CA ALA A 45 -14.55 -14.66 1.49
C ALA A 45 -15.96 -15.29 1.54
N GLY A 46 -16.50 -15.68 0.39
CA GLY A 46 -17.73 -16.45 0.28
C GLY A 46 -19.03 -15.62 0.29
N ARG A 47 -19.97 -16.03 -0.55
CA ARG A 47 -21.34 -15.54 -0.61
C ARG A 47 -22.07 -15.90 0.70
N GLY A 48 -22.59 -14.90 1.44
CA GLY A 48 -23.71 -15.13 2.36
C GLY A 48 -23.51 -14.91 3.87
N SER A 49 -22.45 -14.24 4.33
CA SER A 49 -22.41 -13.74 5.73
C SER A 49 -22.22 -12.24 5.77
N ALA A 50 -22.66 -11.63 6.88
CA ALA A 50 -22.54 -10.21 7.24
C ALA A 50 -21.17 -9.62 6.82
N PRO A 51 -21.02 -8.28 6.65
CA PRO A 51 -19.76 -7.68 6.22
C PRO A 51 -18.65 -7.94 7.25
N ALA A 52 -18.03 -9.11 7.19
CA ALA A 52 -16.82 -9.44 7.87
C ALA A 52 -15.71 -8.61 7.23
N ALA A 53 -14.72 -8.22 8.04
CA ALA A 53 -13.49 -7.68 7.51
C ALA A 53 -12.99 -8.64 6.40
N PRO A 54 -12.53 -8.11 5.26
CA PRO A 54 -12.09 -8.95 4.16
C PRO A 54 -11.02 -9.90 4.67
N GLY A 55 -11.10 -11.18 4.27
CA GLY A 55 -10.18 -12.22 4.70
C GLY A 55 -8.74 -12.01 4.21
N TYR A 56 -8.47 -10.93 3.48
CA TYR A 56 -7.16 -10.53 3.02
C TYR A 56 -7.05 -8.99 2.87
N ALA A 57 -5.81 -8.52 2.79
CA ALA A 57 -5.44 -7.14 2.52
C ALA A 57 -4.17 -7.10 1.65
N TYR A 58 -3.82 -5.91 1.18
CA TYR A 58 -2.65 -5.67 0.34
C TYR A 58 -1.67 -4.72 1.01
N LEU A 59 -0.38 -5.00 0.89
CA LEU A 59 0.69 -4.02 1.10
C LEU A 59 1.03 -3.37 -0.24
N VAL A 60 0.96 -2.05 -0.28
CA VAL A 60 1.27 -1.22 -1.44
C VAL A 60 2.57 -0.49 -1.19
N TYR A 61 3.62 -0.97 -1.86
CA TYR A 61 4.96 -0.41 -1.77
C TYR A 61 5.27 0.49 -2.97
N PRO A 62 6.07 1.55 -2.79
CA PRO A 62 6.71 2.19 -3.91
C PRO A 62 7.55 1.17 -4.66
N HIS A 63 7.40 1.18 -5.98
CA HIS A 63 8.36 0.63 -6.92
C HIS A 63 8.57 -0.89 -6.80
N LYS A 64 7.60 -1.57 -6.20
CA LYS A 64 7.59 -3.00 -5.93
C LYS A 64 6.20 -3.59 -6.19
N PRO A 65 6.08 -4.93 -6.31
CA PRO A 65 4.79 -5.60 -6.39
C PRO A 65 3.89 -5.27 -5.19
N ILE A 66 2.58 -5.34 -5.43
CA ILE A 66 1.58 -5.36 -4.37
C ILE A 66 1.61 -6.74 -3.73
N VAL A 67 1.59 -6.84 -2.40
CA VAL A 67 1.60 -8.13 -1.70
C VAL A 67 0.26 -8.37 -1.03
N ALA A 68 -0.44 -9.43 -1.41
CA ALA A 68 -1.63 -9.88 -0.69
C ALA A 68 -1.26 -10.71 0.54
N PHE A 69 -1.97 -10.51 1.64
CA PHE A 69 -1.79 -11.25 2.89
C PHE A 69 -3.10 -11.37 3.67
N VAL A 70 -3.15 -12.30 4.62
CA VAL A 70 -4.27 -12.45 5.58
C VAL A 70 -3.94 -11.62 6.83
N PRO A 71 -4.71 -10.58 7.19
CA PRO A 71 -4.43 -9.73 8.35
C PRO A 71 -4.22 -10.50 9.67
N ASP A 72 -5.13 -11.42 9.99
CA ASP A 72 -5.14 -12.11 11.28
C ASP A 72 -3.90 -12.99 11.52
N SER A 73 -3.36 -13.59 10.45
CA SER A 73 -2.23 -14.53 10.54
C SER A 73 -0.92 -13.97 10.00
N GLY A 74 -0.95 -12.85 9.28
CA GLY A 74 0.18 -12.36 8.49
C GLY A 74 0.61 -13.29 7.36
N ARG A 75 -0.21 -14.30 7.01
CA ARG A 75 0.11 -15.26 5.93
C ARG A 75 0.13 -14.53 4.59
N LEU A 76 1.27 -14.58 3.91
CA LEU A 76 1.44 -14.03 2.58
C LEU A 76 0.76 -14.94 1.54
N LEU A 77 0.05 -14.33 0.59
CA LEU A 77 -0.75 -15.03 -0.42
C LEU A 77 -0.06 -14.99 -1.79
N SER A 78 0.12 -13.79 -2.34
CA SER A 78 0.63 -13.57 -3.70
C SER A 78 1.35 -12.22 -3.83
N GLU A 79 2.20 -12.11 -4.84
CA GLU A 79 2.79 -10.86 -5.33
C GLU A 79 2.14 -10.48 -6.67
N TYR A 80 1.63 -9.25 -6.79
CA TYR A 80 1.01 -8.72 -8.01
C TYR A 80 1.89 -7.62 -8.59
N CYS A 81 2.49 -7.91 -9.74
CA CYS A 81 3.28 -6.94 -10.49
C CYS A 81 2.32 -6.16 -11.38
N VAL A 82 2.02 -4.93 -10.97
CA VAL A 82 1.13 -4.03 -11.70
C VAL A 82 1.98 -3.10 -12.53
N GLU A 83 1.71 -3.08 -13.83
CA GLU A 83 2.29 -2.13 -14.77
C GLU A 83 1.21 -1.12 -15.15
N PHE A 84 1.58 0.17 -15.13
CA PHE A 84 0.70 1.26 -15.55
C PHE A 84 1.30 1.91 -16.81
N PRO A 85 0.99 1.37 -18.01
CA PRO A 85 1.66 1.77 -19.25
C PRO A 85 1.49 3.26 -19.58
N ASP A 86 0.39 3.89 -19.14
CA ASP A 86 0.09 5.30 -19.43
C ASP A 86 0.60 6.29 -18.36
N MET A 87 1.20 5.79 -17.27
CA MET A 87 1.52 6.62 -16.09
C MET A 87 3.02 6.83 -15.91
N HIS A 88 3.83 6.80 -16.97
CA HIS A 88 5.23 7.19 -16.85
C HIS A 88 5.36 8.72 -16.64
N GLY A 89 6.40 9.16 -15.92
CA GLY A 89 6.66 10.60 -15.79
C GLY A 89 7.04 11.23 -17.14
N ASP A 90 7.39 12.51 -17.18
CA ASP A 90 7.91 13.12 -18.42
C ASP A 90 9.12 12.31 -18.96
N GLY A 91 8.92 11.54 -20.03
CA GLY A 91 9.89 10.61 -20.62
C GLY A 91 9.81 9.16 -20.10
N ASN A 92 10.77 8.31 -20.48
CA ASN A 92 10.87 6.90 -20.00
C ASN A 92 11.34 6.81 -18.52
N THR A 93 11.00 7.81 -17.70
CA THR A 93 11.44 7.93 -16.31
C THR A 93 10.36 7.33 -15.42
N ARG A 94 10.78 6.48 -14.50
CA ARG A 94 9.91 5.91 -13.46
C ARG A 94 9.18 7.02 -12.69
N LEU A 95 7.93 6.75 -12.31
CA LEU A 95 7.17 7.63 -11.42
C LEU A 95 7.95 7.97 -10.14
N PRO A 96 7.69 9.15 -9.53
CA PRO A 96 7.99 9.37 -8.13
C PRO A 96 7.44 8.24 -7.24
N ALA A 97 8.09 7.99 -6.11
CA ALA A 97 7.71 6.90 -5.21
C ALA A 97 6.28 7.07 -4.68
N SER A 98 5.92 8.30 -4.30
CA SER A 98 4.58 8.62 -3.81
C SER A 98 3.49 8.51 -4.90
N ASP A 99 3.82 8.84 -6.16
CA ASP A 99 2.86 8.72 -7.28
C ASP A 99 2.60 7.25 -7.65
N ASP A 100 3.63 6.40 -7.64
CA ASP A 100 3.45 4.96 -7.88
C ASP A 100 2.58 4.31 -6.80
N VAL A 101 2.74 4.70 -5.53
CA VAL A 101 1.85 4.27 -4.44
C VAL A 101 0.43 4.78 -4.65
N LEU A 102 0.27 6.06 -5.00
CA LEU A 102 -1.03 6.66 -5.27
C LEU A 102 -1.75 5.95 -6.43
N ALA A 103 -1.04 5.66 -7.52
CA ALA A 103 -1.57 4.94 -8.68
C ALA A 103 -2.11 3.55 -8.27
N LYS A 104 -1.31 2.77 -7.53
CA LYS A 104 -1.73 1.44 -7.03
C LYS A 104 -2.91 1.53 -6.08
N TRP A 105 -2.90 2.49 -5.16
CA TRP A 105 -3.99 2.71 -4.22
C TRP A 105 -5.28 3.09 -4.93
N MET A 106 -5.24 4.04 -5.88
CA MET A 106 -6.41 4.43 -6.67
C MET A 106 -6.94 3.24 -7.47
N ALA A 107 -6.06 2.48 -8.11
CA ALA A 107 -6.46 1.33 -8.91
C ALA A 107 -7.16 0.25 -8.05
N LEU A 108 -6.59 -0.11 -6.90
CA LEU A 108 -7.21 -1.07 -5.97
C LEU A 108 -8.54 -0.55 -5.39
N THR A 109 -8.61 0.74 -5.08
CA THR A 109 -9.82 1.36 -4.50
C THR A 109 -10.87 1.74 -5.55
N SER A 110 -10.56 1.73 -6.83
CA SER A 110 -11.54 1.90 -7.91
C SER A 110 -12.07 0.55 -8.38
N ASP A 111 -11.19 -0.36 -8.81
CA ASP A 111 -11.57 -1.65 -9.38
C ASP A 111 -10.48 -2.71 -9.10
N GLU A 112 -10.52 -3.23 -7.88
CA GLU A 112 -9.62 -4.30 -7.40
C GLU A 112 -9.60 -5.50 -8.36
N SER A 113 -10.78 -5.96 -8.80
CA SER A 113 -10.88 -7.18 -9.63
C SER A 113 -10.18 -7.01 -10.96
N ARG A 114 -10.32 -5.84 -11.60
CA ARG A 114 -9.60 -5.54 -12.84
C ARG A 114 -8.10 -5.46 -12.63
N VAL A 115 -7.64 -4.76 -11.58
CA VAL A 115 -6.20 -4.61 -11.30
C VAL A 115 -5.56 -5.96 -11.06
N ILE A 116 -6.17 -6.79 -10.22
CA ILE A 116 -5.66 -8.11 -9.88
C ILE A 116 -5.74 -9.07 -11.08
N GLY A 117 -6.79 -8.98 -11.89
CA GLY A 117 -6.94 -9.80 -13.10
C GLY A 117 -5.96 -9.44 -14.23
N GLN A 118 -5.46 -8.21 -14.28
CA GLN A 118 -4.49 -7.74 -15.27
C GLN A 118 -3.03 -7.81 -14.79
N ALA A 119 -2.81 -7.91 -13.48
CA ALA A 119 -1.48 -7.97 -12.90
C ALA A 119 -0.78 -9.29 -13.24
N ASN A 120 0.54 -9.22 -13.43
CA ASN A 120 1.34 -10.43 -13.48
C ASN A 120 1.51 -10.99 -12.07
N MET A 121 0.82 -12.10 -11.80
CA MET A 121 0.77 -12.73 -10.48
C MET A 121 1.94 -13.72 -10.29
N HIS A 122 2.59 -13.63 -9.15
CA HIS A 122 3.63 -14.53 -8.73
C HIS A 122 3.38 -15.08 -7.33
N LEU A 123 3.95 -16.26 -7.07
CA LEU A 123 4.10 -16.74 -5.70
C LEU A 123 5.03 -15.80 -4.93
N VAL A 124 4.77 -15.68 -3.64
CA VAL A 124 5.56 -14.90 -2.70
C VAL A 124 7.01 -15.38 -2.69
N GLY A 125 7.96 -14.46 -2.68
CA GLY A 125 9.39 -14.76 -2.71
C GLY A 125 10.03 -14.59 -4.08
N ARG A 126 9.26 -14.32 -5.14
CA ARG A 126 9.82 -14.15 -6.48
C ARG A 126 10.54 -12.80 -6.64
N GLN A 127 9.94 -11.72 -6.16
CA GLN A 127 10.55 -10.38 -6.25
C GLN A 127 10.85 -9.77 -4.89
N LEU A 128 10.08 -10.12 -3.86
CA LEU A 128 10.29 -9.63 -2.50
C LEU A 128 10.72 -10.75 -1.58
N ASP A 129 11.76 -10.50 -0.79
CA ASP A 129 12.15 -11.40 0.31
C ASP A 129 10.99 -11.53 1.32
N PRO A 130 10.43 -12.74 1.53
CA PRO A 130 9.32 -12.95 2.45
C PRO A 130 9.66 -12.54 3.89
N ALA A 131 10.92 -12.65 4.32
CA ALA A 131 11.35 -12.23 5.65
C ALA A 131 11.23 -10.70 5.82
N ARG A 132 11.56 -9.94 4.77
CA ARG A 132 11.37 -8.48 4.75
C ARG A 132 9.89 -8.10 4.84
N VAL A 133 9.03 -8.79 4.10
CA VAL A 133 7.58 -8.53 4.15
C VAL A 133 7.01 -8.86 5.54
N ARG A 134 7.42 -9.99 6.14
CA ARG A 134 7.02 -10.33 7.52
C ARG A 134 7.46 -9.30 8.55
N ARG A 135 8.68 -8.76 8.41
CA ARG A 135 9.15 -7.66 9.24
C ARG A 135 8.30 -6.40 9.07
N ASP A 136 7.92 -6.07 7.84
CA ASP A 136 7.06 -4.92 7.56
C ASP A 136 5.64 -5.11 8.11
N LEU A 137 5.09 -6.33 8.06
CA LEU A 137 3.83 -6.67 8.75
C LEU A 137 3.94 -6.50 10.27
N TRP A 138 5.04 -6.93 10.88
CA TRP A 138 5.27 -6.69 12.31
C TRP A 138 5.34 -5.18 12.64
N ARG A 139 6.02 -4.40 11.79
CA ARG A 139 6.09 -2.92 11.93
C ARG A 139 4.70 -2.29 11.83
N LEU A 140 3.85 -2.79 10.92
CA LEU A 140 2.47 -2.35 10.77
C LEU A 140 1.66 -2.63 12.05
N SER A 141 1.70 -3.86 12.57
CA SER A 141 0.96 -4.20 13.80
C SER A 141 1.44 -3.39 15.01
N GLU A 142 2.75 -3.13 15.14
CA GLU A 142 3.30 -2.23 16.16
C GLU A 142 2.80 -0.80 16.01
N TRP A 143 2.76 -0.30 14.77
CA TRP A 143 2.28 1.03 14.44
C TRP A 143 0.78 1.20 14.76
N GLU A 144 -0.04 0.19 14.45
CA GLU A 144 -1.47 0.13 14.78
C GLU A 144 -1.69 0.08 16.30
N ARG A 145 -0.93 -0.77 17.02
CA ARG A 145 -1.00 -0.85 18.50
C ARG A 145 -0.74 0.49 19.17
N ARG A 146 0.30 1.22 18.76
CA ARG A 146 0.66 2.52 19.36
C ARG A 146 -0.44 3.57 19.17
N ARG A 147 -1.19 3.50 18.08
CA ARG A 147 -2.30 4.41 17.78
C ARG A 147 -3.60 3.99 18.46
N GLY A 148 -3.90 2.69 18.49
CA GLY A 148 -5.03 2.15 19.24
C GLY A 148 -4.92 2.40 20.75
N ALA A 149 -3.71 2.29 21.31
CA ALA A 149 -3.43 2.61 22.71
C ALA A 149 -3.51 4.11 23.04
N GLY A 150 -3.33 4.99 22.04
CA GLY A 150 -3.52 6.43 22.20
C GLY A 150 -4.99 6.86 22.26
N SER A 151 -5.89 6.11 21.61
CA SER A 151 -7.32 6.39 21.60
C SER A 151 -8.06 5.94 22.88
N SER A 152 -7.50 5.01 23.66
CA SER A 152 -8.13 4.50 24.89
C SER A 152 -7.79 5.28 26.17
N VAL A 153 -6.85 6.22 26.13
CA VAL A 153 -6.41 7.02 27.30
C VAL A 153 -7.23 8.32 27.51
N GLY A 154 -8.19 8.63 26.63
CA GLY A 154 -9.01 9.85 26.71
C GLY A 154 -10.42 9.70 27.31
N ALA A 155 -10.84 8.49 27.69
CA ALA A 155 -12.24 8.21 28.08
C ALA A 155 -12.41 7.87 29.57
N HIS A 156 -11.67 8.51 30.48
CA HIS A 156 -11.99 8.53 31.91
C HIS A 156 -11.45 9.82 32.55
N GLY A 157 -12.28 10.87 32.56
CA GLY A 157 -12.00 12.11 33.27
C GLY A 157 -13.01 13.20 32.92
N GLY A 158 -14.04 13.36 33.74
CA GLY A 158 -15.06 14.40 33.65
C GLY A 158 -16.43 13.91 34.09
#